data_AF-A0A2V7BTD2-F1
#
_entry.id   AF-A0A2V7BTD2-F1
#
_cell.length_a   1.000
_cell.length_b   1.000
_cell.length_c   1.000
_cell.angle_alpha   90.00
_cell.angle_beta   90.00
_cell.angle_gamma   90.00
#
_symmetry.space_group_name_H-M   'P 1'
#
loop_
_entity.id
_entity.type
_entity.pdbx_description
1 polymer ?
#
loop_
_entity_poly.entity_id
_entity_poly.type
_entity_poly.pdbx_seq_one_letter_code
_entity_poly.pdbx_strand_id
1 'polypeptide(L)' 'MVALEDWLASPPVTRADEKHDHKRSPVHIHAAPPAEYRSVTVPSGIWTDAARLARGRSIYETKCAVCHGAQGAGDGPAAA' A
#
# COMPACT_ATOMS: atom_id res chain seq x y z
N MET A 1 14.20 -5.53 16.90
CA MET A 1 13.56 -6.83 16.58
C MET A 1 12.14 -6.73 17.12
N VAL A 2 11.14 -6.50 16.26
CA VAL A 2 9.74 -6.42 16.68
C VAL A 2 9.22 -7.86 16.80
N ALA A 3 8.63 -8.20 17.94
CA ALA A 3 8.25 -9.56 18.28
C ALA A 3 6.99 -9.99 17.51
N LEU A 4 6.84 -11.30 17.28
CA LEU A 4 5.65 -11.86 16.61
C LEU A 4 4.36 -11.56 17.41
N GLU A 5 4.47 -11.42 18.73
CA GLU A 5 3.37 -11.03 19.60
C GLU A 5 2.80 -9.64 19.30
N ASP A 6 3.62 -8.69 18.84
CA ASP A 6 3.17 -7.32 18.47
C ASP A 6 2.25 -7.31 17.24
N TRP A 7 2.29 -8.36 16.42
CA TRP A 7 1.37 -8.54 15.27
C TRP A 7 0.08 -9.27 15.63
N LEU A 8 0.10 -10.07 16.71
CA LEU A 8 -1.05 -10.85 17.18
C LEU A 8 -1.92 -10.07 18.16
N ALA A 9 -1.35 -9.11 18.87
CA ALA A 9 -2.11 -8.15 19.67
C ALA A 9 -2.71 -7.10 18.73
N SER A 10 -3.97 -7.25 18.33
CA SER A 10 -4.72 -6.20 17.63
C SER A 10 -4.60 -4.89 18.43
N PRO A 11 -3.83 -3.89 17.99
CA PRO A 11 -3.73 -2.64 18.72
C PRO A 11 -5.13 -2.02 18.79
N PRO A 12 -5.47 -1.31 19.88
CA PRO A 12 -6.77 -0.67 19.98
C PRO A 12 -7.00 0.22 18.76
N VAL A 13 -8.16 0.07 18.11
CA VAL A 13 -8.55 0.89 16.96
C VAL A 13 -8.42 2.37 17.34
N THR A 14 -7.41 3.04 16.79
CA THR A 14 -7.28 4.49 16.95
C THR A 14 -7.97 5.17 15.78
N ARG A 15 -8.70 6.25 16.09
CA ARG A 15 -9.50 7.07 15.17
C ARG A 15 -8.62 7.85 14.17
N ALA A 16 -7.84 7.16 13.34
CA ALA A 16 -7.13 7.77 12.22
C ALA A 16 -8.06 8.24 11.07
N ASP A 17 -9.36 8.43 11.38
CA ASP A 17 -10.44 8.75 10.45
C ASP A 17 -11.16 10.07 10.84
N GLU A 18 -10.49 11.03 11.47
CA GLU A 18 -11.06 12.38 11.58
C GLU A 18 -10.84 13.18 10.30
N LYS A 19 -11.74 12.89 9.35
CA LYS A 19 -12.07 13.62 8.11
C LYS A 19 -11.19 13.32 6.90
N HIS A 20 -11.44 12.20 6.23
CA HIS A 20 -11.29 12.13 4.78
C HIS A 20 -12.51 11.47 4.13
N ASP A 21 -12.99 12.06 3.03
CA ASP A 21 -14.27 11.75 2.38
C ASP A 21 -14.18 10.44 1.59
N HIS A 22 -14.80 9.38 2.11
CA HIS A 22 -14.95 8.09 1.44
C HIS A 22 -16.28 8.02 0.70
N LYS A 23 -16.33 8.53 -0.53
CA LYS A 23 -17.48 8.26 -1.41
C LYS A 23 -17.52 6.84 -1.99
N ARG A 24 -16.61 5.94 -1.58
CA ARG A 24 -16.71 4.51 -1.96
C ARG A 24 -15.93 3.59 -1.01
N SER A 25 -16.69 2.69 -0.38
CA SER A 25 -16.31 1.46 0.35
C SER A 25 -16.18 1.54 1.89
N PRO A 26 -16.73 0.55 2.63
CA PRO A 26 -16.95 0.63 4.07
C PRO A 26 -15.70 0.19 4.83
N VAL A 27 -15.28 1.01 5.80
CA VAL A 27 -14.46 0.70 6.98
C VAL A 27 -13.59 -0.55 6.84
N HIS A 28 -12.39 -0.42 6.24
CA HIS A 28 -11.38 -1.46 6.37
C HIS A 28 -10.54 -1.21 7.62
N ILE A 29 -10.33 -2.25 8.42
CA ILE A 29 -9.46 -2.21 9.59
C ILE A 29 -8.04 -2.50 9.11
N HIS A 30 -7.17 -1.49 9.15
CA HIS A 30 -5.74 -1.69 9.03
C HIS A 30 -5.09 -1.49 10.40
N ALA A 31 -4.01 -2.25 10.64
CA ALA A 31 -3.16 -2.02 11.79
C ALA A 31 -2.74 -0.55 11.81
N ALA A 32 -2.75 0.06 13.00
CA ALA A 32 -2.29 1.43 13.13
C ALA A 32 -0.88 1.52 12.55
N PRO A 33 -0.56 2.58 11.79
CA PRO A 33 0.80 2.80 11.33
C PRO A 33 1.77 2.81 12.53
N PRO A 34 2.84 1.97 12.58
CA PRO A 34 3.92 2.14 13.53
C PRO A 34 4.34 3.59 13.70
N ALA A 35 4.66 3.88 14.96
CA ALA A 35 4.79 5.24 15.46
C ALA A 35 5.82 6.04 14.66
N GLU A 36 6.85 5.39 14.08
CA GLU A 36 7.85 6.09 13.28
C GLU A 36 7.30 6.69 11.99
N TYR A 37 6.21 6.15 11.43
CA TYR A 37 5.64 6.65 10.19
C TYR A 37 4.28 7.34 10.35
N ARG A 38 3.74 7.39 11.57
CA ARG A 38 2.47 8.07 11.88
C ARG A 38 2.45 9.55 11.46
N SER A 39 3.60 10.20 11.49
CA SER A 39 3.75 11.64 11.18
C SER A 39 4.66 11.90 9.98
N VAL A 40 5.07 10.86 9.25
CA VAL A 40 5.96 11.03 8.10
C VAL A 40 5.14 11.57 6.94
N THR A 41 5.46 12.80 6.53
CA THR A 41 4.94 13.36 5.28
C THR A 41 5.80 12.86 4.14
N VAL A 42 5.22 12.05 3.26
CA VAL A 42 5.89 11.61 2.04
C VAL A 42 5.91 12.79 1.05
N PRO A 43 7.09 13.30 0.65
CA PRO A 43 7.16 14.41 -0.29
C PRO A 43 6.57 13.99 -1.63
N SER A 44 5.73 14.85 -2.22
CA SER A 44 5.04 14.58 -3.49
C SER A 44 5.98 14.24 -4.65
N GLY A 45 7.23 14.72 -4.59
CA GLY A 45 8.26 14.41 -5.59
C GLY A 45 8.68 12.93 -5.63
N ILE A 46 8.39 12.12 -4.59
CA ILE A 46 8.75 10.70 -4.61
C ILE A 46 7.97 9.91 -5.67
N TRP A 47 6.76 10.39 -6.02
CA TRP A 47 5.87 9.76 -6.99
C TRP A 47 6.28 10.07 -8.43
N THR A 48 7.09 11.11 -8.64
CA THR A 48 7.60 11.53 -9.95
C THR A 48 9.11 11.29 -10.11
N ASP A 49 9.79 10.83 -9.05
CA ASP A 49 11.21 10.47 -9.10
C ASP A 49 11.45 9.30 -10.07
N ALA A 50 12.29 9.54 -11.08
CA ALA A 50 12.53 8.58 -12.15
C ALA A 50 13.14 7.26 -11.64
N ALA A 51 14.00 7.31 -10.62
CA ALA A 51 14.62 6.11 -10.05
C ALA A 51 13.59 5.25 -9.27
N ARG A 52 12.67 5.89 -8.54
CA ARG A 52 11.54 5.22 -7.87
C ARG A 52 10.60 4.59 -8.90
N LEU A 53 10.25 5.32 -9.96
CA LEU A 53 9.41 4.82 -11.05
C LEU A 53 10.05 3.60 -11.75
N ALA A 54 11.35 3.67 -12.06
CA ALA A 54 12.06 2.55 -12.66
C ALA A 54 12.07 1.30 -11.77
N ARG A 55 12.29 1.47 -10.45
CA ARG A 55 12.19 0.36 -9.49
C ARG A 55 10.77 -0.20 -9.42
N GLY A 56 9.76 0.66 -9.34
CA GLY A 56 8.36 0.25 -9.31
C GLY A 56 7.95 -0.55 -10.54
N ARG A 57 8.41 -0.11 -11.72
CA ARG A 57 8.20 -0.83 -12.99
C ARG A 57 8.78 -2.25 -12.95
N SER A 58 10.02 -2.41 -12.51
CA SER A 58 10.65 -3.74 -12.41
C SER A 58 9.87 -4.69 -11.49
N ILE A 59 9.40 -4.17 -10.34
CA ILE A 59 8.57 -4.96 -9.42
C ILE A 59 7.25 -5.35 -10.09
N TYR A 60 6.58 -4.39 -10.72
CA TYR A 60 5.30 -4.61 -11.39
C TYR A 60 5.40 -5.67 -12.49
N GLU A 61 6.39 -5.54 -13.38
CA GLU A 61 6.64 -6.49 -14.47
C GLU A 61 6.93 -7.89 -13.92
N THR A 62 7.64 -8.00 -12.80
CA THR A 62 8.04 -9.30 -12.22
C THR A 62 6.92 -9.96 -11.42
N LYS A 63 6.07 -9.18 -10.75
CA LYS A 63 5.15 -9.69 -9.71
C LYS A 63 3.67 -9.52 -10.04
N CYS A 64 3.32 -8.49 -10.79
CA CYS A 64 1.93 -8.07 -10.98
C CYS A 64 1.43 -8.35 -12.40
N ALA A 65 2.28 -8.13 -13.40
CA ALA A 65 1.93 -8.23 -14.81
C ALA A 65 1.49 -9.64 -15.24
N VAL A 66 1.84 -10.68 -14.47
CA VAL A 66 1.41 -12.06 -14.72
C VAL A 66 -0.13 -12.21 -14.71
N CYS A 67 -0.83 -11.46 -13.84
CA CYS A 67 -2.30 -11.43 -13.81
C CYS A 67 -2.85 -10.14 -14.41
N HIS A 68 -2.19 -9.01 -14.19
CA HIS A 68 -2.72 -7.70 -14.59
C HIS A 68 -2.34 -7.27 -16.01
N GLY A 69 -1.43 -7.99 -16.68
CA GLY A 69 -0.88 -7.60 -17.98
C GLY A 69 0.11 -6.44 -17.88
N ALA A 70 0.85 -6.17 -18.96
CA ALA A 70 1.88 -5.13 -18.97
C ALA A 70 1.31 -3.70 -18.78
N GLN A 71 0.05 -3.50 -19.15
CA GLN A 71 -0.65 -2.22 -19.06
C GLN A 71 -1.63 -2.15 -17.88
N GLY A 72 -1.77 -3.22 -17.08
CA GLY A 72 -2.74 -3.25 -15.99
C GLY A 72 -4.19 -3.48 -16.41
N ALA A 73 -4.43 -3.97 -17.63
CA ALA A 73 -5.77 -4.20 -18.15
C ALA A 73 -6.45 -5.47 -17.60
N GLY A 74 -5.75 -6.27 -16.79
CA GLY A 74 -6.29 -7.54 -16.29
C GLY A 74 -6.26 -8.65 -17.34
N ASP A 75 -5.36 -8.54 -18.31
CA ASP A 75 -5.20 -9.45 -19.46
C ASP A 75 -3.87 -10.21 -19.41
N GLY A 76 -3.32 -10.38 -18.21
CA GLY A 76 -2.10 -11.15 -18.01
C GLY A 76 -2.28 -12.63 -18.37
N PRO A 77 -1.18 -13.35 -18.66
CA PRO A 77 -1.24 -14.78 -19.00
C PRO A 77 -1.92 -15.66 -17.94
N ALA A 78 -2.01 -15.20 -16.69
CA ALA A 78 -2.69 -15.89 -15.59
C ALA A 78 -4.02 -15.23 -15.18
N ALA A 79 -4.63 -14.40 -16.04
CA ALA A 79 -5.90 -13.72 -15.75
C ALA A 79 -7.16 -14.60 -15.91
N ALA A 80 -7.00 -15.88 -16.29
CA ALA A 80 -8.08 -16.82 -16.59
C ALA A 80 -8.84 -17.32 -15.36
#